data_AF-A0A7M3BJY5-F1
#
_entry.id   AF-A0A7M3BJY5-F1
#
_cell.length_a   1.000
_cell.length_b   1.000
_cell.length_c   1.000
_cell.angle_alpha   90.00
_cell.angle_beta   90.00
_cell.angle_gamma   90.00
#
_symmetry.space_group_name_H-M   'P 1'
#
loop_
_entity.id
_entity.type
_entity.pdbx_description
1 polymer ?
#
loop_
_entity_poly.entity_id
_entity_poly.type
_entity_poly.pdbx_seq_one_letter_code
_entity_poly.pdbx_strand_id
1 'polypeptide(L)' 'MTALPYIYRWERNGRKGQPCRVTARSRAGAASFALPGFGTPRPARFNSIRVEFADGYAMVTSGNAIRKAKT' A
#
# COMPACT_ATOMS: atom_id res chain seq x y z
N MET A 1 -10.92 8.69 18.50
CA MET A 1 -9.53 8.20 18.49
C MET A 1 -9.32 7.33 17.26
N THR A 2 -8.77 7.90 16.19
CA THR A 2 -8.43 7.17 14.96
C THR A 2 -7.30 6.21 15.27
N ALA A 3 -7.60 4.92 15.39
CA ALA A 3 -6.55 3.92 15.53
C ALA A 3 -5.62 4.01 14.32
N LEU A 4 -4.32 4.21 14.56
CA LEU A 4 -3.26 4.22 13.56
C LEU A 4 -2.48 2.89 13.67
N PRO A 5 -3.00 1.79 13.11
CA PRO A 5 -2.50 0.45 13.39
C PRO A 5 -1.16 0.12 12.70
N TYR A 6 -0.61 1.04 11.90
CA TYR A 6 0.61 0.81 11.14
C TYR A 6 1.69 1.85 11.42
N ILE A 7 2.95 1.44 11.35
CA ILE A 7 4.12 2.32 11.37
C ILE A 7 4.69 2.42 9.95
N TYR A 8 4.90 3.65 9.47
CA TYR A 8 5.57 3.90 8.19
C TYR A 8 7.08 3.69 8.33
N ARG A 9 7.72 2.95 7.43
CA ARG A 9 9.13 2.51 7.61
C ARG A 9 10.12 3.02 6.55
N TRP A 10 9.65 3.77 5.57
CA TRP A 10 10.51 4.29 4.50
C TRP A 10 10.92 5.74 4.75
N GLU A 11 12.12 6.09 4.30
CA GLU A 11 12.60 7.48 4.30
C GLU A 11 12.01 8.23 3.11
N ARG A 12 10.72 8.57 3.22
CA ARG A 12 10.01 9.38 2.22
C ARG A 12 9.25 10.48 2.94
N ASN A 13 9.38 11.71 2.44
CA ASN A 13 8.72 12.90 3.00
C ASN A 13 9.03 13.14 4.49
N GLY A 14 10.14 12.61 5.02
CA GLY A 14 10.49 12.74 6.45
C GLY A 14 9.53 12.05 7.42
N ARG A 15 8.80 11.01 6.98
CA ARG A 15 7.72 10.39 7.77
C ARG A 15 8.05 9.02 8.39
N LYS A 16 9.30 8.57 8.33
CA LYS A 16 9.68 7.26 8.88
C LYS A 16 9.42 7.20 10.38
N GLY A 17 8.93 6.06 10.84
CA GLY A 17 8.57 5.82 12.23
C GLY A 17 7.19 6.35 12.62
N GLN A 18 6.55 7.18 11.79
CA GLN A 18 5.27 7.76 12.15
C GLN A 18 4.12 6.73 12.05
N PRO A 19 3.15 6.79 12.97
CA PRO A 19 1.94 5.99 12.92
C PRO A 19 1.03 6.48 11.79
N CYS A 20 0.40 5.53 11.10
CA CYS A 20 -0.49 5.79 9.98
C CYS A 20 -1.64 4.75 9.93
N ARG A 21 -2.71 5.11 9.21
CA ARG A 21 -3.79 4.20 8.82
C ARG A 21 -3.80 4.00 7.31
N VAL A 22 -4.25 2.84 6.87
CA VAL A 22 -4.49 2.57 5.45
C VAL A 22 -5.94 2.90 5.13
N THR A 23 -6.16 3.80 4.17
CA THR A 23 -7.50 4.23 3.75
C THR A 23 -7.92 3.64 2.40
N ALA A 24 -6.97 3.18 1.58
CA ALA A 24 -7.26 2.43 0.36
C ALA A 24 -6.13 1.43 0.06
N ARG A 25 -6.46 0.31 -0.58
CA ARG A 25 -5.50 -0.71 -1.03
C ARG A 25 -5.86 -1.18 -2.44
N SER A 26 -4.87 -1.24 -3.32
CA SER A 26 -5.05 -1.81 -4.65
C SER A 26 -5.35 -3.30 -4.55
N ARG A 27 -6.34 -3.76 -5.31
CA ARG A 27 -6.72 -5.18 -5.43
C ARG A 27 -6.09 -5.77 -6.69
N ALA A 28 -5.84 -7.07 -6.68
CA ALA A 28 -5.45 -7.78 -7.89
C ALA A 28 -6.58 -7.69 -8.92
N GLY A 29 -6.25 -7.28 -10.14
CA GLY A 29 -7.17 -7.27 -11.27
C GLY A 29 -7.09 -8.58 -12.06
N ALA A 30 -8.12 -8.88 -12.85
CA ALA A 30 -8.03 -9.94 -13.84
C ALA A 30 -6.90 -9.64 -14.84
N ALA A 31 -6.30 -10.70 -15.39
CA ALA A 31 -5.36 -10.52 -16.48
C ALA A 31 -6.11 -9.99 -17.71
N SER A 32 -5.54 -8.99 -18.39
CA SER A 32 -6.26 -8.16 -19.36
C SER A 32 -6.43 -8.80 -20.73
N PHE A 33 -5.55 -9.71 -21.14
CA PHE A 33 -5.64 -10.38 -22.46
C PHE A 33 -4.72 -11.60 -22.53
N ALA A 34 -5.09 -12.61 -23.34
CA ALA A 34 -4.29 -13.79 -23.64
C ALA A 34 -3.77 -13.74 -25.09
N LEU A 35 -2.44 -13.85 -25.25
CA LEU A 35 -1.79 -13.91 -26.55
C LEU A 35 -1.55 -15.38 -26.93
N PRO A 36 -2.08 -15.86 -28.08
CA PRO A 36 -1.78 -17.21 -28.57
C PRO A 36 -0.26 -17.44 -28.67
N GLY A 37 0.21 -18.56 -28.14
CA GLY A 37 1.64 -18.89 -28.11
C GLY A 37 2.46 -18.24 -26.99
N PHE A 38 1.89 -17.30 -26.22
CA PHE A 38 2.59 -16.58 -25.14
C PHE A 38 1.99 -16.88 -23.75
N GLY A 39 2.09 -18.14 -23.32
CA GLY A 39 1.81 -18.57 -21.95
C GLY A 39 0.44 -18.15 -21.36
N THR A 40 0.29 -18.29 -20.04
CA THR A 40 -0.92 -17.88 -19.33
C THR A 40 -0.78 -16.44 -18.81
N PRO A 41 -1.74 -15.55 -19.08
CA PRO A 41 -1.71 -14.18 -18.57
C PRO A 41 -1.73 -14.14 -17.04
N ARG A 42 -0.81 -13.37 -16.44
CA ARG A 42 -0.75 -13.21 -14.98
C ARG A 42 -1.64 -12.05 -14.52
N PRO A 43 -2.47 -12.23 -13.48
CA PRO A 43 -3.20 -11.13 -12.87
C PRO A 43 -2.27 -9.98 -12.45
N ALA A 44 -2.70 -8.74 -12.68
CA ALA A 44 -1.96 -7.58 -12.21
C ALA A 44 -1.97 -7.55 -10.67
N ARG A 45 -0.79 -7.65 -10.05
CA ARG A 45 -0.61 -7.59 -8.60
C ARG A 45 -0.06 -6.22 -8.20
N PHE A 46 -0.96 -5.27 -7.97
CA PHE A 46 -0.59 -3.95 -7.47
C PHE A 46 -0.39 -3.98 -5.95
N ASN A 47 0.67 -3.33 -5.48
CA ASN A 47 0.99 -3.19 -4.05
C ASN A 47 0.81 -1.73 -3.56
N SER A 48 0.02 -0.94 -4.27
CA SER A 48 -0.17 0.46 -3.94
C SER A 48 -1.23 0.61 -2.85
N ILE A 49 -0.94 1.42 -1.84
CA ILE A 49 -1.86 1.75 -0.75
C ILE A 49 -1.93 3.26 -0.55
N ARG A 50 -3.08 3.76 -0.11
CA ARG A 50 -3.22 5.11 0.42
C ARG A 50 -3.06 5.04 1.93
N VAL A 51 -2.11 5.81 2.46
CA VAL A 51 -1.92 6.00 3.90
C VAL A 51 -2.31 7.40 4.30
N GLU A 52 -2.79 7.53 5.53
CA GLU A 52 -3.08 8.81 6.18
C GLU A 52 -2.44 8.82 7.57
N PHE A 53 -1.79 9.93 7.90
CA PHE A 53 -1.06 10.14 9.14
C PHE A 53 -1.91 10.94 10.15
N ALA A 54 -1.42 11.05 11.39
CA ALA A 54 -2.11 11.76 12.47
C ALA A 54 -2.37 13.24 12.17
N ASP A 55 -1.51 13.88 11.37
CA ASP A 55 -1.58 15.28 10.96
C ASP A 55 -2.55 15.51 9.77
N GLY A 56 -3.25 14.47 9.30
CA GLY A 56 -4.14 14.53 8.15
C GLY A 56 -3.43 14.47 6.79
N TYR A 57 -2.09 14.40 6.76
CA TYR A 57 -1.36 14.19 5.52
C TYR A 57 -1.69 12.81 4.95
N ALA A 58 -1.94 12.76 3.64
CA ALA A 58 -2.25 11.51 2.94
C ALA A 58 -1.37 11.34 1.70
N MET A 59 -0.97 10.11 1.42
CA MET A 59 -0.22 9.80 0.21
C MET A 59 -0.46 8.37 -0.27
N VAL A 60 -0.19 8.14 -1.56
CA VAL A 60 -0.08 6.79 -2.11
C VAL A 60 1.37 6.31 -2.00
N THR A 61 1.57 5.10 -1.51
CA THR A 61 2.87 4.46 -1.28
C THR A 61 2.75 2.94 -1.47
N SER A 62 3.88 2.23 -1.48
CA SER A 62 3.89 0.77 -1.47
C SER A 62 3.38 0.21 -0.13
N GLY A 63 2.64 -0.91 -0.17
CA GLY A 63 2.21 -1.67 1.01
C GLY A 63 3.39 -2.21 1.82
N ASN A 64 4.56 -2.37 1.18
CA ASN A 64 5.79 -2.75 1.87
C ASN A 64 6.38 -1.61 2.71
N ALA A 65 5.89 -0.37 2.53
CA ALA A 65 6.35 0.80 3.26
C ALA A 65 5.72 0.92 4.65
N ILE A 66 4.83 0.01 5.04
CA ILE A 66 4.20 -0.02 6.36
C ILE A 66 4.43 -1.35 7.06
N ARG A 67 4.37 -1.34 8.39
CA ARG A 67 4.36 -2.54 9.23
C ARG A 67 3.27 -2.38 10.28
N LYS A 68 2.59 -3.47 10.69
CA LYS A 68 1.68 -3.40 11.84
C LYS A 68 2.45 -2.92 13.07
N ALA A 69 1.91 -1.93 13.78
CA ALA A 69 2.43 -1.56 15.08
C ALA A 69 2.33 -2.78 16.00
N LYS A 70 3.39 -3.07 16.76
CA LYS A 70 3.26 -4.02 17.86
C LYS A 70 2.47 -3.29 18.95
N THR A 71 1.35 -3.88 19.35
CA THR A 71 0.64 -3.53 20.59
C THR A 71 1.54 -3.82 21.79
#